data_AF-X1ERN7-F1
#
_entry.id   AF-X1ERN7-F1
#
_cell.length_a   1.000
_cell.length_b   1.000
_cell.length_c   1.000
_cell.angle_alpha   90.00
_cell.angle_beta   90.00
_cell.angle_gamma   90.00
#
_symmetry.space_group_name_H-M   'P 1'
#
loop_
_entity.id
_entity.type
_entity.pdbx_description
1 polymer ?
#
loop_
_entity_poly.entity_id
_entity_poly.type
_entity_poly.pdbx_seq_one_letter_code
_entity_poly.pdbx_strand_id
1 'polypeptide(L)'
;MGISRTAIREALKRLETLGIIEVRPGVGRFVREFNFEAILKGLPYNLEMDIKNFREVLEVRFLCIVENILIRLINKELSEFL
;
A
#
# COMPACT_ATOMS: atom_id res chain seq x y z
N MET A 1 -3.13 -8.29 33.71
CA MET A 1 -3.19 -8.02 32.25
C MET A 1 -1.77 -7.81 31.77
N GLY A 2 -1.20 -8.81 31.09
CA GLY A 2 0.25 -9.10 31.07
C GLY A 2 1.07 -8.48 29.94
N ILE A 3 0.94 -7.18 29.67
CA ILE A 3 1.82 -6.47 28.71
C ILE A 3 2.16 -5.09 29.26
N SER A 4 3.44 -4.69 29.23
CA SER A 4 3.86 -3.37 29.70
C SER A 4 3.38 -2.26 28.75
N ARG A 5 3.05 -1.08 29.29
CA ARG A 5 2.68 0.10 28.49
C ARG A 5 3.80 0.47 27.50
N THR A 6 5.05 0.23 27.88
CA THR A 6 6.22 0.41 27.01
C THR A 6 6.19 -0.54 25.82
N ALA A 7 5.90 -1.83 26.03
CA ALA A 7 5.81 -2.81 24.94
C ALA A 7 4.71 -2.46 23.94
N ILE A 8 3.55 -2.00 24.42
CA ILE A 8 2.45 -1.53 23.56
C ILE A 8 2.89 -0.31 22.73
N ARG A 9 3.58 0.66 23.36
CA ARG A 9 4.09 1.84 22.66
C ARG A 9 5.09 1.48 21.56
N GLU A 10 5.98 0.53 21.82
CA GLU A 10 6.96 0.06 20.84
C GLU A 10 6.30 -0.71 19.69
N ALA A 11 5.31 -1.55 19.99
CA ALA A 11 4.53 -2.25 18.96
C ALA A 11 3.81 -1.26 18.04
N LEU A 12 3.11 -0.27 18.60
CA LEU A 12 2.44 0.77 17.82
C LEU A 12 3.43 1.57 16.97
N LYS A 13 4.60 1.91 17.50
CA LYS A 13 5.62 2.64 16.74
C LYS A 13 6.19 1.82 15.57
N ARG A 14 6.33 0.50 15.73
CA ARG A 14 6.71 -0.39 14.64
C ARG A 14 5.62 -0.48 13.57
N LEU A 15 4.36 -0.62 13.96
CA LEU A 15 3.23 -0.61 13.03
C LEU A 15 3.12 0.71 12.27
N GLU A 16 3.44 1.83 12.92
CA GLU A 16 3.50 3.16 12.29
C GLU A 16 4.64 3.24 11.27
N THR A 17 5.82 2.72 11.62
CA THR A 17 6.98 2.66 10.71
C THR A 17 6.71 1.78 9.48
N LEU A 18 5.97 0.69 9.66
CA LEU A 18 5.50 -0.18 8.57
C LEU A 18 4.39 0.46 7.72
N GLY A 19 3.85 1.60 8.15
CA GLY A 19 2.74 2.27 7.46
C GLY A 19 1.41 1.52 7.59
N ILE A 20 1.24 0.68 8.62
CA ILE A 20 -0.02 -0.02 8.92
C ILE A 20 -0.96 0.90 9.70
N ILE A 21 -0.40 1.75 10.56
CA ILE A 21 -1.14 2.80 11.25
C ILE A 21 -0.57 4.17 10.89
N GLU A 22 -1.42 5.20 10.92
CA GLU A 22 -1.01 6.59 10.78
C GLU A 22 -1.36 7.39 12.04
N VAL A 23 -0.50 8.34 12.38
CA VAL A 23 -0.76 9.32 13.44
C VAL A 23 -1.32 10.58 12.79
N ARG A 24 -2.54 10.94 13.15
CA ARG A 24 -3.16 12.21 12.79
C ARG A 24 -3.01 13.16 13.98
N PRO A 25 -2.16 14.21 13.88
CA PRO A 25 -1.93 15.14 14.98
C PRO A 25 -3.25 15.70 15.53
N GLY A 26 -3.42 15.67 16.85
CA GLY A 26 -4.64 16.16 17.51
C GLY A 26 -5.86 15.25 17.44
N VAL A 27 -5.81 14.14 16.68
CA VAL A 27 -6.96 13.21 16.52
C VAL A 27 -6.67 11.83 17.08
N GLY A 28 -5.45 11.31 16.88
CA GLY A 28 -5.04 10.01 17.41
C GLY A 28 -4.38 9.11 16.37
N ARG A 29 -4.42 7.79 16.61
CA ARG A 29 -3.85 6.75 15.74
C ARG A 29 -4.96 6.03 14.99
N PHE A 30 -4.77 5.83 13.69
CA PHE A 30 -5.74 5.17 12.82
C PHE A 30 -5.09 4.02 12.08
N VAL A 31 -5.83 2.93 11.87
CA VAL A 31 -5.41 1.87 10.94
C VAL A 31 -5.60 2.40 9.52
N ARG A 32 -4.55 2.36 8.71
CA ARG A 32 -4.63 2.76 7.31
C ARG A 32 -5.39 1.69 6.52
N GLU A 33 -6.01 2.12 5.43
CA GLU A 33 -6.49 1.17 4.43
C GLU A 33 -5.32 0.37 3.88
N PHE A 34 -5.57 -0.91 3.59
CA PHE A 34 -4.58 -1.79 2.99
C PHE A 34 -4.07 -1.16 1.68
N ASN A 35 -2.76 -0.99 1.58
CA ASN A 35 -2.11 -0.40 0.41
C ASN A 35 -0.74 -1.04 0.18
N PHE A 36 -0.25 -0.90 -1.04
CA PHE A 36 1.03 -1.45 -1.48
C PHE A 36 2.21 -0.49 -1.26
N GLU A 37 2.01 0.64 -0.57
CA GLU A 37 3.01 1.71 -0.45
C GLU A 37 4.31 1.21 0.19
N ALA A 38 4.22 0.35 1.21
CA ALA A 38 5.40 -0.24 1.86
C ALA A 38 6.22 -1.13 0.90
N ILE A 39 5.54 -1.93 0.09
CA ILE A 39 6.17 -2.80 -0.93
C ILE A 39 6.81 -1.94 -2.02
N LEU A 40 6.08 -0.95 -2.52
CA LEU A 40 6.56 -0.03 -3.56
C LEU A 40 7.75 0.82 -3.09
N LYS A 41 7.78 1.26 -1.83
CA LYS A 41 8.92 1.98 -1.24
C LYS A 41 10.15 1.09 -1.06
N GLY A 42 9.95 -0.20 -0.80
CA GLY A 42 11.03 -1.18 -0.71
C GLY A 42 11.54 -1.68 -2.06
N LEU A 43 10.75 -1.52 -3.13
CA LEU A 43 11.07 -2.04 -4.45
C LEU A 43 12.43 -1.57 -5.00
N PRO A 44 12.79 -0.28 -4.96
CA PRO A 44 14.07 0.19 -5.53
C PRO A 44 15.31 -0.39 -4.84
N TYR A 45 15.20 -0.72 -3.54
CA TYR A 45 16.32 -1.25 -2.75
C TYR A 45 16.49 -2.76 -2.91
N ASN A 46 15.41 -3.47 -3.24
CA ASN A 46 15.41 -4.93 -3.45
C ASN A 46 15.54 -5.32 -4.93
N LEU A 47 15.46 -4.35 -5.84
CA LEU A 47 15.58 -4.58 -7.27
C LEU A 47 17.06 -4.56 -7.66
N GLU A 48 17.70 -5.72 -7.71
CA GLU A 48 18.91 -5.87 -8.51
C GLU A 48 18.52 -5.63 -9.98
N MET A 49 19.06 -4.57 -10.58
CA MET A 49 18.68 -4.16 -11.93
C MET A 49 19.31 -5.09 -12.97
N ASP A 50 18.69 -6.25 -13.18
CA ASP A 50 18.87 -7.11 -14.34
C ASP A 50 17.68 -6.90 -15.32
N ILE A 51 17.93 -7.14 -16.62
CA ILE A 51 16.96 -6.98 -17.71
C ILE A 51 15.68 -7.78 -17.45
N LYS A 52 15.81 -8.95 -16.83
CA LYS A 52 14.67 -9.80 -16.46
C LYS A 52 13.79 -9.15 -15.38
N ASN A 53 14.40 -8.66 -14.29
CA ASN A 53 13.69 -7.99 -13.21
C ASN A 53 13.00 -6.71 -13.68
N PHE A 54 13.62 -5.98 -14.61
CA PHE A 54 13.02 -4.79 -15.21
C PHE A 54 11.78 -5.12 -16.04
N ARG A 55 11.80 -6.22 -16.83
CA ARG A 55 10.64 -6.68 -17.59
C ARG A 55 9.47 -7.06 -16.67
N GLU A 56 9.73 -7.78 -15.59
CA GLU A 56 8.70 -8.20 -14.64
C GLU A 56 8.01 -6.98 -13.99
N VAL A 57 8.77 -5.95 -13.61
CA VAL A 57 8.21 -4.69 -13.09
C VAL A 57 7.35 -3.98 -14.12
N LEU A 58 7.78 -3.96 -15.39
CA LEU A 58 7.00 -3.35 -16.47
C LEU A 58 5.71 -4.12 -16.77
N GLU A 59 5.73 -5.44 -16.71
CA GLU A 59 4.54 -6.29 -16.90
C GLU A 59 3.50 -6.02 -15.81
N VAL A 60 3.92 -5.99 -14.54
CA VAL A 60 3.02 -5.65 -13.41
C VAL A 60 2.44 -4.25 -13.60
N ARG A 61 3.27 -3.27 -13.97
CA ARG A 61 2.82 -1.91 -14.22
C ARG A 61 1.78 -1.84 -15.34
N PHE A 62 2.01 -2.55 -16.45
CA PHE A 62 1.08 -2.57 -17.57
C PHE A 62 -0.25 -3.20 -17.19
N LEU A 63 -0.21 -4.35 -16.50
CA LEU A 63 -1.42 -5.04 -16.04
C LEU A 63 -2.26 -4.16 -15.11
N CYS A 64 -1.63 -3.53 -14.10
CA CYS A 64 -2.34 -2.62 -13.20
C CYS A 64 -3.00 -1.44 -13.91
N ILE A 65 -2.36 -0.88 -14.95
CA ILE A 65 -2.94 0.21 -15.73
C ILE A 65 -4.15 -0.28 -16.53
N VAL A 66 -4.03 -1.42 -17.21
CA VAL A 66 -5.12 -1.99 -18.02
C VAL A 66 -6.33 -2.33 -17.15
N GLU A 67 -6.12 -3.00 -16.01
CA GLU A 67 -7.18 -3.31 -15.06
C GLU A 67 -7.87 -2.05 -14.54
N ASN A 68 -7.10 -1.02 -14.18
CA ASN A 68 -7.66 0.23 -13.69
C ASN A 68 -8.51 0.95 -14.75
N ILE A 69 -8.03 0.97 -16.00
CA ILE A 69 -8.79 1.53 -17.13
C ILE A 69 -10.08 0.74 -17.35
N LEU A 70 -10.01 -0.60 -17.37
CA LEU A 70 -11.19 -1.45 -17.58
C LEU A 70 -12.25 -1.23 -16.50
N ILE A 71 -11.84 -1.20 -15.22
CA ILE A 71 -12.76 -0.93 -14.09
C ILE A 71 -13.41 0.45 -14.26
N ARG A 72 -12.65 1.47 -14.66
CA ARG A 72 -13.19 2.82 -14.90
C ARG A 72 -14.18 2.86 -16.06
N LEU A 73 -13.91 2.13 -17.15
CA LEU A 73 -14.82 2.05 -18.29
C LEU A 73 -16.15 1.38 -17.91
N ILE A 74 -16.07 0.24 -17.20
CA ILE A 74 -17.26 -0.48 -16.71
C ILE A 74 -18.08 0.39 -15.76
N ASN A 75 -17.42 1.06 -14.81
CA ASN A 75 -18.10 1.96 -13.87
C ASN A 75 -18.76 3.15 -14.58
N LYS A 76 -18.14 3.66 -15.65
CA LYS A 76 -18.72 4.74 -16.45
C LYS A 76 -19.98 4.27 -17.18
N GLU A 77 -19.94 3.11 -17.84
CA GLU A 77 -21.13 2.54 -18.49
C GLU A 77 -22.25 2.31 -17.47
N LEU A 78 -21.97 1.68 -16.32
CA LEU A 78 -22.94 1.46 -15.24
C LEU A 78 -23.57 2.77 -14.73
N SER A 79 -22.80 3.86 -14.67
CA SER A 79 -23.31 5.17 -14.23
C SER A 79 -24.20 5.88 -15.26
N GLU A 80 -24.13 5.50 -16.54
CA GLU A 80 -25.02 6.02 -17.58
C GLU A 80 -26.37 5.26 -17.61
N PHE A 81 -26.45 4.09 -16.99
CA PHE A 81 -27.68 3.27 -16.90
C PHE A 81 -28.49 3.46 -15.61
N LEU A 82 -27.92 4.10 -14.57
CA LEU A 82 -28.56 4.39 -13.27
C LEU A 82 -28.89 5.87 -13.13
#